data_AF-A0A5S6Q4L1-F1
#
_entry.id   AF-A0A5S6Q4L1-F1
#
_cell.length_a   1.000
_cell.length_b   1.000
_cell.length_c   1.000
_cell.angle_alpha   90.00
_cell.angle_beta   90.00
_cell.angle_gamma   90.00
#
_symmetry.space_group_name_H-M   'P 1'
#
loop_
_entity.id
_entity.type
_entity.pdbx_description
1 polymer ?
#
loop_
_entity_poly.entity_id
_entity_poly.type
_entity_poly.pdbx_seq_one_letter_code
_entity_poly.pdbx_strand_id
1 'polypeptide(L)'
;MDHFGPFAISRKRKRWGLIFMCLTTRAIHLEDCLSTNAESLLLALERFIQRRGKPTIIHSDQGTSFIKAAREQEKSTKALATELERAVQDRYRIDVKFNPPGAPHWGGSWERMIREIKKFWCLRSNLLRAFTKKPSERCLFV
;
A
#
# COMPACT_ATOMS: atom_id res chain seq x y z
N MET A 1 -0.33 -6.34 3.44
CA MET A 1 -0.10 -5.20 2.55
C MET A 1 0.77 -5.66 1.41
N ASP A 2 0.57 -5.11 0.22
CA ASP A 2 1.38 -5.49 -0.94
C ASP A 2 1.36 -4.39 -2.01
N HIS A 3 2.44 -4.28 -2.78
CA HIS A 3 2.50 -3.36 -3.91
C HIS A 3 1.91 -4.01 -5.16
N PHE A 4 1.28 -3.21 -6.00
CA PHE A 4 0.80 -3.65 -7.31
C PHE A 4 0.98 -2.57 -8.37
N GLY A 5 1.20 -2.98 -9.61
CA GLY A 5 1.54 -2.08 -10.72
C GLY A 5 2.74 -2.61 -11.51
N PRO A 6 3.50 -1.76 -12.20
CA PRO A 6 3.31 -0.30 -12.34
C PRO A 6 2.16 0.07 -13.28
N PHE A 7 1.45 1.15 -12.96
CA PHE A 7 0.44 1.78 -13.79
C PHE A 7 1.04 2.95 -14.56
N ALA A 8 0.96 2.91 -15.89
CA ALA A 8 1.38 4.03 -16.72
C ALA A 8 0.31 5.13 -16.70
N ILE A 9 0.62 6.27 -16.06
CA ILE A 9 -0.24 7.47 -16.11
C ILE A 9 0.08 8.29 -17.36
N SER A 10 1.34 8.30 -17.79
CA SER A 10 1.78 8.87 -19.06
C SER A 10 2.93 8.07 -19.64
N ARG A 11 3.36 8.39 -20.87
CA ARG A 11 4.50 7.71 -21.54
C ARG A 11 5.79 7.74 -20.71
N LYS A 12 5.95 8.71 -19.81
CA LYS A 12 7.16 8.91 -18.97
C LYS A 12 6.92 8.71 -17.47
N ARG A 13 5.67 8.55 -17.02
CA ARG A 13 5.34 8.48 -15.59
C ARG A 13 4.60 7.20 -15.26
N LYS A 14 5.21 6.41 -14.36
CA LYS A 14 4.63 5.22 -13.75
C LYS A 14 4.22 5.54 -12.31
N ARG A 15 3.14 4.94 -11.84
CA ARG A 15 2.76 4.90 -10.42
C ARG A 15 2.54 3.47 -9.97
N TRP A 16 2.58 3.28 -8.67
CA TRP A 16 2.35 2.02 -8.01
C TRP A 16 1.13 2.17 -7.12
N GLY A 17 0.38 1.09 -6.94
CA GLY A 17 -0.66 1.01 -5.92
C GLY A 17 -0.13 0.23 -4.72
N LEU A 18 -0.62 0.57 -3.54
CA LEU A 18 -0.42 -0.19 -2.32
C LEU A 18 -1.79 -0.67 -1.83
N ILE A 19 -1.92 -1.97 -1.60
CA ILE A 19 -3.15 -2.57 -1.06
C ILE A 19 -2.99 -2.86 0.43
N PHE A 20 -3.96 -2.40 1.21
CA PHE A 20 -4.19 -2.83 2.58
C PHE A 20 -5.44 -3.70 2.60
N MET A 21 -5.33 -4.91 3.12
CA MET A 21 -6.46 -5.83 3.26
C MET A 21 -6.59 -6.23 4.72
N CYS A 22 -7.80 -6.12 5.25
CA CYS A 22 -8.13 -6.75 6.52
C CYS A 22 -8.31 -8.26 6.31
N LEU A 23 -7.50 -9.08 6.99
CA LEU A 23 -7.59 -10.54 6.87
C LEU A 23 -8.89 -11.10 7.50
N THR A 24 -9.47 -10.39 8.47
CA THR A 24 -10.71 -10.77 9.14
C THR A 24 -11.96 -10.46 8.31
N THR A 25 -12.14 -9.20 7.91
CA THR A 25 -13.37 -8.74 7.22
C THR A 25 -13.25 -8.74 5.71
N ARG A 26 -12.05 -8.92 5.17
CA ARG A 26 -11.73 -8.75 3.74
C ARG A 26 -11.98 -7.33 3.21
N ALA A 27 -12.13 -6.34 4.08
CA ALA A 27 -12.15 -4.94 3.69
C ALA A 27 -10.82 -4.54 3.05
N ILE A 28 -10.89 -3.77 1.97
CA ILE A 28 -9.73 -3.36 1.17
C ILE A 28 -9.64 -1.85 1.17
N HIS A 29 -8.41 -1.36 1.31
CA HIS A 29 -8.08 0.04 1.14
C HIS A 29 -6.90 0.16 0.17
N LEU A 30 -7.01 1.09 -0.78
CA LEU A 30 -6.02 1.30 -1.83
C LEU A 30 -5.40 2.68 -1.65
N GLU A 31 -4.07 2.74 -1.69
CA GLU A 31 -3.30 3.98 -1.72
C GLU A 31 -2.47 4.05 -3.00
N ASP A 32 -2.25 5.26 -3.49
CA ASP A 32 -1.30 5.48 -4.58
C ASP A 32 0.11 5.74 -4.03
N CYS A 33 1.11 5.19 -4.72
CA CYS A 33 2.52 5.36 -4.43
C CYS A 33 3.24 5.88 -5.68
N LEU A 34 4.14 6.85 -5.48
CA LEU A 34 5.00 7.35 -6.57
C LEU A 34 6.04 6.32 -7.00
N SER A 35 6.56 5.56 -6.04
CA SER A 35 7.58 4.53 -6.24
C SER A 35 7.37 3.38 -5.26
N THR A 36 8.12 2.28 -5.44
CA THR A 36 8.19 1.17 -4.49
C THR A 36 9.17 1.42 -3.34
N ASN A 37 9.69 2.64 -3.19
CA ASN A 37 10.69 2.95 -2.17
C ASN A 37 10.05 3.03 -0.78
N ALA A 38 10.87 2.87 0.27
CA ALA A 38 10.41 2.88 1.66
C ALA A 38 9.71 4.20 2.03
N GLU A 39 10.22 5.35 1.58
CA GLU A 39 9.61 6.67 1.83
C GLU A 39 8.20 6.78 1.24
N SER A 40 8.03 6.37 -0.03
CA SER A 40 6.71 6.37 -0.67
C SER A 40 5.73 5.46 0.07
N LEU A 41 6.22 4.33 0.60
CA LEU A 41 5.42 3.43 1.39
C LEU A 41 5.05 4.01 2.76
N LEU A 42 5.99 4.63 3.48
CA LEU A 42 5.72 5.23 4.79
C LEU A 42 4.65 6.33 4.69
N LEU A 43 4.74 7.18 3.66
CA LEU A 43 3.72 8.20 3.38
C LEU A 43 2.35 7.59 3.05
N ALA A 44 2.32 6.47 2.31
CA ALA A 44 1.07 5.76 2.02
C ALA A 44 0.48 5.09 3.27
N LEU A 45 1.32 4.52 4.13
CA LEU A 45 0.92 3.96 5.41
C LEU A 45 0.37 5.05 6.35
N GLU A 46 0.99 6.21 6.40
CA GLU A 46 0.50 7.34 7.18
C GLU A 46 -0.90 7.78 6.71
N ARG A 47 -1.10 7.93 5.40
CA ARG A 47 -2.42 8.23 4.82
C ARG A 47 -3.46 7.17 5.18
N PHE A 48 -3.09 5.90 5.13
CA PHE A 48 -3.96 4.81 5.55
C PHE A 48 -4.36 4.93 7.03
N ILE A 49 -3.39 5.17 7.92
CA ILE A 49 -3.62 5.32 9.37
C ILE A 49 -4.51 6.53 9.65
N GLN A 50 -4.27 7.67 9.01
CA GLN A 50 -5.08 8.87 9.19
C GLN A 50 -6.54 8.66 8.77
N ARG A 51 -6.80 7.84 7.73
CA ARG A 51 -8.16 7.60 7.21
C ARG A 51 -8.89 6.43 7.86
N ARG A 52 -8.18 5.36 8.22
CA ARG A 52 -8.77 4.07 8.67
C ARG A 52 -8.43 3.72 10.11
N GLY A 53 -7.55 4.49 10.74
CA GLY A 53 -7.01 4.18 12.06
C GLY A 53 -5.77 3.29 11.99
N LYS A 54 -5.05 3.23 13.11
CA LYS A 54 -3.80 2.48 13.22
C LYS A 54 -4.08 0.97 13.31
N PRO A 55 -3.52 0.13 12.43
CA PRO A 55 -3.59 -1.32 12.58
C PRO A 55 -2.66 -1.78 13.72
N THR A 56 -3.04 -2.85 14.40
CA THR A 56 -2.16 -3.49 15.41
C THR A 56 -1.06 -4.31 14.74
N ILE A 57 -1.43 -5.08 13.71
CA ILE A 57 -0.54 -6.00 13.00
C ILE A 57 -0.70 -5.79 11.50
N ILE A 58 0.42 -5.73 10.77
CA ILE A 58 0.47 -5.71 9.31
C ILE A 58 1.24 -6.93 8.83
N HIS A 59 0.63 -7.74 7.97
CA HIS A 59 1.32 -8.82 7.26
C HIS A 59 1.85 -8.31 5.92
N SER A 60 3.08 -8.65 5.54
CA SER A 60 3.69 -8.29 4.25
C SER A 60 4.65 -9.37 3.76
N ASP A 61 4.97 -9.34 2.46
CA ASP A 61 6.11 -10.07 1.93
C ASP A 61 7.45 -9.43 2.36
N GLN A 62 8.56 -10.14 2.12
CA GLN A 62 9.91 -9.66 2.41
C GLN A 62 10.43 -8.65 1.37
N GLY A 63 9.56 -7.87 0.74
CA GLY A 63 9.98 -6.83 -0.18
C GLY A 63 10.92 -5.84 0.52
N THR A 64 12.00 -5.46 -0.16
CA THR A 64 13.10 -4.68 0.44
C THR A 64 12.65 -3.34 0.99
N SER A 65 11.65 -2.71 0.36
CA SER A 65 11.06 -1.46 0.84
C SER A 65 10.21 -1.64 2.09
N PHE A 66 9.47 -2.74 2.21
CA PHE A 66 8.71 -3.07 3.40
C PHE A 66 9.63 -3.34 4.60
N ILE A 67 10.72 -4.10 4.39
CA ILE A 67 11.72 -4.34 5.43
C ILE A 67 12.35 -3.03 5.89
N LYS A 68 12.74 -2.16 4.94
CA LYS A 68 13.32 -0.85 5.26
C LYS A 68 12.32 0.04 6.02
N ALA A 69 11.08 0.09 5.58
CA ALA A 69 10.04 0.90 6.23
C ALA A 69 9.72 0.39 7.65
N ALA A 70 9.65 -0.93 7.86
CA ALA A 70 9.45 -1.52 9.18
C ALA A 70 10.60 -1.17 10.14
N ARG A 71 11.85 -1.23 9.65
CA ARG A 71 13.03 -0.80 10.43
C ARG A 71 12.98 0.69 10.78
N GLU A 72 12.55 1.53 9.84
CA GLU A 72 12.44 2.97 10.08
C GLU A 72 11.35 3.28 11.10
N GLN A 73 10.17 2.65 10.97
CA GLN A 73 9.09 2.75 11.94
C GLN A 73 9.53 2.29 13.35
N GLU A 74 10.28 1.19 13.44
CA GLU A 74 10.82 0.71 14.71
C GLU A 74 11.80 1.70 15.33
N LYS A 75 12.70 2.28 14.53
CA LYS A 75 13.63 3.33 15.00
C LYS A 75 12.88 4.55 15.51
N SER A 76 11.91 5.08 14.77
CA SER A 76 11.11 6.23 15.20
C SER A 76 10.35 5.93 16.49
N THR A 77 9.78 4.73 16.60
CA THR A 77 9.08 4.29 17.82
C THR A 77 10.04 4.21 19.01
N LYS A 78 11.28 3.72 18.82
CA LYS A 78 12.31 3.64 19.86
C LYS A 78 12.89 5.00 20.25
N ALA A 79 13.03 5.93 19.30
CA ALA A 79 13.46 7.29 19.61
C ALA A 79 12.43 7.99 20.51
N LEU A 80 11.14 7.90 20.14
CA LEU A 80 10.04 8.39 20.97
C LEU A 80 9.95 7.65 22.31
N ALA A 81 10.32 6.36 22.34
CA ALA A 81 10.33 5.55 23.56
C ALA A 81 11.33 6.05 24.61
N THR A 82 12.46 6.60 24.19
CA THR A 82 13.43 7.22 25.11
C THR A 82 12.87 8.50 25.73
N GLU A 83 11.94 9.17 25.02
CA GLU A 83 11.35 10.44 25.42
C GLU A 83 10.00 10.28 26.16
N LEU A 84 9.35 9.12 26.05
CA LEU A 84 7.96 8.91 26.46
C LEU A 84 7.70 7.53 27.08
N GLU A 85 6.77 7.47 28.03
CA GLU A 85 6.41 6.25 28.79
C GLU A 85 5.98 5.07 27.90
N ARG A 86 6.22 3.83 28.38
CA ARG A 86 5.92 2.58 27.67
C ARG A 86 4.48 2.48 27.13
N ALA A 87 3.49 2.99 27.87
CA ALA A 87 2.09 2.97 27.46
C ALA A 87 1.84 3.75 26.16
N VAL A 88 2.60 4.82 25.94
CA VAL A 88 2.48 5.61 24.72
C VAL A 88 3.15 4.92 23.53
N GLN A 89 4.22 4.15 23.78
CA GLN A 89 4.88 3.35 22.75
C GLN A 89 3.96 2.28 22.17
N ASP A 90 3.25 1.53 23.03
CA ASP A 90 2.29 0.52 22.57
C ASP A 90 1.14 1.16 21.76
N ARG A 91 0.80 2.42 22.07
CA ARG A 91 -0.18 3.17 21.29
C ARG A 91 0.32 3.50 19.89
N TYR A 92 1.61 3.77 19.66
CA TYR A 92 2.15 4.13 18.35
C TYR A 92 2.79 2.97 17.57
N ARG A 93 3.16 1.88 18.24
CA ARG A 93 3.79 0.72 17.58
C ARG A 93 2.81 -0.02 16.68
N ILE A 94 3.27 -0.36 15.49
CA ILE A 94 2.63 -1.30 14.56
C ILE A 94 3.55 -2.52 14.47
N ASP A 95 3.01 -3.71 14.66
CA ASP A 95 3.76 -4.97 14.50
C ASP A 95 3.73 -5.40 13.03
N VAL A 96 4.87 -5.38 12.36
CA VAL A 96 4.99 -5.80 10.95
C VAL A 96 5.51 -7.22 10.89
N LYS A 97 4.65 -8.15 10.44
CA LYS A 97 4.97 -9.57 10.29
C LYS A 97 5.28 -9.90 8.83
N PHE A 98 6.48 -10.40 8.61
CA PHE A 98 6.92 -10.84 7.29
C PHE A 98 6.64 -12.32 7.08
N ASN A 99 6.27 -12.67 5.85
CA ASN A 99 6.15 -14.07 5.45
C ASN A 99 7.51 -14.78 5.60
N PRO A 100 7.54 -16.06 6.01
CA PRO A 100 8.76 -16.86 5.98
C PRO A 100 9.35 -16.93 4.56
N PRO A 101 10.68 -17.04 4.42
CA PRO A 101 11.31 -17.25 3.12
C PRO A 101 10.74 -18.51 2.45
N GLY A 102 10.41 -18.43 1.16
CA GLY A 102 9.89 -19.58 0.40
C GLY A 102 8.43 -19.96 0.72
N ALA A 103 7.68 -19.12 1.43
CA ALA A 103 6.27 -19.38 1.77
C ALA A 103 5.29 -18.42 1.05
N PRO A 104 5.21 -18.43 -0.29
CA PRO A 104 4.36 -17.51 -1.06
C PRO A 104 2.86 -17.71 -0.80
N HIS A 105 2.46 -18.91 -0.36
CA HIS A 105 1.06 -19.22 -0.05
C HIS A 105 0.45 -18.32 1.04
N TRP A 106 1.27 -17.75 1.93
CA TRP A 106 0.82 -16.78 2.94
C TRP A 106 0.26 -15.51 2.30
N GLY A 107 0.71 -15.17 1.07
CA GLY A 107 0.24 -14.01 0.32
C GLY A 107 -0.93 -14.22 -0.61
N GLY A 108 -1.42 -15.45 -0.76
CA GLY A 108 -2.45 -15.77 -1.76
C GLY A 108 -3.75 -14.96 -1.60
N SER A 109 -4.09 -14.53 -0.38
CA SER A 109 -5.31 -13.74 -0.11
C SER A 109 -5.27 -12.36 -0.76
N TRP A 110 -4.19 -11.60 -0.58
CA TRP A 110 -4.04 -10.27 -1.17
C TRP A 110 -3.62 -10.34 -2.64
N GLU A 111 -2.84 -11.33 -3.05
CA GLU A 111 -2.51 -11.56 -4.48
C GLU A 111 -3.77 -11.81 -5.31
N ARG A 112 -4.70 -12.63 -4.81
CA ARG A 112 -5.99 -12.86 -5.47
C ARG A 112 -6.77 -11.56 -5.64
N MET A 113 -6.74 -10.69 -4.64
CA MET A 113 -7.43 -9.41 -4.71
C MET A 113 -6.77 -8.43 -5.67
N ILE A 114 -5.43 -8.36 -5.67
CA ILE A 114 -4.67 -7.59 -6.65
C ILE A 114 -5.03 -7.99 -8.07
N ARG A 115 -5.21 -9.30 -8.33
CA ARG A 115 -5.66 -9.80 -9.63
C ARG A 115 -7.03 -9.25 -10.01
N GLU A 116 -8.00 -9.23 -9.08
CA GLU A 116 -9.33 -8.67 -9.35
C GLU A 116 -9.27 -7.15 -9.57
N ILE A 117 -8.48 -6.42 -8.78
CA ILE A 117 -8.25 -4.97 -8.98
C ILE A 117 -7.66 -4.70 -10.36
N LYS A 118 -6.66 -5.48 -10.78
CA LYS A 118 -6.04 -5.36 -12.12
C LYS A 118 -7.04 -5.61 -13.25
N LYS A 119 -7.96 -6.58 -13.10
CA LYS A 119 -9.02 -6.83 -14.09
C LYS A 119 -9.95 -5.62 -14.20
N PHE A 120 -10.43 -5.08 -13.07
CA PHE A 120 -11.28 -3.89 -13.07
C PHE A 120 -10.57 -2.70 -13.74
N TRP A 121 -9.30 -2.50 -13.44
CA TRP A 121 -8.49 -1.44 -14.06
C TRP A 121 -8.29 -1.64 -15.57
N CYS A 122 -8.04 -2.89 -16.01
CA CYS A 122 -7.89 -3.22 -17.42
C CYS A 122 -9.19 -3.00 -18.21
N LEU A 123 -10.33 -3.38 -17.63
CA LEU A 123 -11.64 -3.11 -18.23
C LEU A 123 -11.88 -1.61 -18.36
N ARG A 124 -11.58 -0.83 -17.32
CA ARG A 124 -11.74 0.63 -17.36
C ARG A 124 -10.77 1.30 -18.34
N SER A 125 -9.53 0.83 -18.46
CA SER A 125 -8.57 1.40 -19.42
C SER A 125 -8.95 1.06 -20.87
N ASN A 126 -9.51 -0.12 -21.11
CA ASN A 126 -10.05 -0.50 -22.42
C ASN A 126 -11.34 0.26 -22.75
N LEU A 127 -12.25 0.46 -21.78
CA LEU A 127 -13.41 1.34 -21.96
C LEU A 127 -12.97 2.79 -22.23
N LEU A 128 -12.09 3.36 -21.40
CA LEU A 128 -11.58 4.72 -21.59
C LEU A 128 -10.85 4.84 -22.93
N ARG A 129 -10.08 3.84 -23.37
CA ARG A 129 -9.48 3.83 -24.71
C ARG A 129 -10.52 3.80 -25.82
N ALA A 130 -11.62 3.05 -25.66
CA ALA A 130 -12.74 3.05 -26.59
C ALA A 130 -13.47 4.41 -26.61
N PHE A 131 -13.56 5.12 -25.48
CA PHE A 131 -14.16 6.45 -25.38
C PHE A 131 -13.21 7.61 -25.78
N THR A 132 -11.88 7.43 -25.71
CA THR A 132 -10.91 8.49 -26.04
C THR A 132 -10.60 8.65 -27.54
N LYS A 133 -11.35 7.99 -28.44
CA LYS A 133 -11.39 8.39 -29.86
C LYS A 133 -12.29 9.63 -30.04
N LYS A 134 -11.92 10.74 -29.41
CA LYS A 134 -12.18 12.13 -29.84
C LYS A 134 -11.37 13.08 -28.95
N PRO A 135 -10.53 13.96 -29.51
CA PRO A 135 -9.70 14.86 -28.73
C PRO A 135 -10.41 16.21 -28.62
N SER A 136 -11.06 16.48 -27.49
CA SER A 136 -11.23 17.84 -26.97
C SER A 136 -12.00 17.78 -25.65
N GLU A 137 -11.51 18.58 -24.71
CA GLU A 137 -12.18 19.06 -23.49
C GLU A 137 -11.87 18.37 -22.16
N ARG A 138 -11.56 19.27 -21.22
CA ARG A 138 -11.15 19.11 -19.83
C ARG A 138 -12.18 18.30 -19.06
N CYS A 139 -11.72 17.34 -18.25
CA CYS A 139 -12.48 16.86 -17.11
C CYS A 139 -11.61 17.01 -15.85
N LEU A 140 -11.92 18.05 -15.09
CA LEU A 140 -11.64 18.15 -13.67
C LEU A 140 -12.37 16.99 -12.96
N PHE A 141 -11.68 16.30 -12.07
CA PHE A 141 -12.33 15.41 -11.11
C PHE A 141 -12.18 16.07 -9.74
N VAL A 142 -13.33 16.34 -9.12
CA VAL A 142 -13.50 16.77 -7.72
C VAL A 142 -13.01 15.65 -6.80
#